data_AF-A0A412AV43-F1
#
_entry.id   AF-A0A412AV43-F1
#
_cell.length_a   1.000
_cell.length_b   1.000
_cell.length_c   1.000
_cell.angle_alpha   90.00
_cell.angle_beta   90.00
_cell.angle_gamma   90.00
#
_symmetry.space_group_name_H-M   'P 1'
#
loop_
_entity.id
_entity.type
_entity.pdbx_description
1 polymer ?
#
loop_
_entity_poly.entity_id
_entity_poly.type
_entity_poly.pdbx_seq_one_letter_code
_entity_poly.pdbx_strand_id
1 'polypeptide(L)' 'MKHYVHNKSARYPDFNSSFEVYTDDKMLEIKTLSPLYRMEPKETIRHVENWSLSKAPGAYNLSTDEGVDAMLDSL' A
#
# COMPACT_ATOMS: atom_id res chain seq x y z
N MET A 1 7.62 2.79 4.00
CA MET A 1 6.25 3.10 4.45
C MET A 1 5.44 3.67 3.30
N LYS A 2 4.16 3.29 3.17
CA LYS A 2 3.23 3.78 2.14
C LYS A 2 2.03 4.43 2.81
N HIS A 3 1.62 5.61 2.34
CA HIS A 3 0.43 6.31 2.81
C HIS A 3 -0.48 6.71 1.65
N TYR A 4 -1.78 6.55 1.85
CA TYR A 4 -2.84 7.02 0.96
C TYR A 4 -4.07 7.42 1.78
N VAL A 5 -5.02 8.13 1.17
CA VAL A 5 -6.26 8.54 1.85
C VAL A 5 -7.41 7.59 1.50
N HIS A 6 -7.98 6.96 2.52
CA HIS A 6 -9.24 6.23 2.43
C HIS A 6 -10.41 7.09 2.91
N ASN A 7 -11.47 7.21 2.10
CA ASN A 7 -12.71 7.89 2.43
C ASN A 7 -13.83 6.87 2.68
N LYS A 8 -14.19 6.70 3.96
CA LYS A 8 -15.23 5.74 4.41
C LYS A 8 -16.62 5.96 3.80
N SER A 9 -16.91 7.18 3.35
CA SER A 9 -18.21 7.53 2.77
C SER A 9 -18.25 7.35 1.25
N ALA A 10 -17.11 7.08 0.62
CA ALA A 10 -17.02 6.96 -0.82
C ALA A 10 -17.34 5.54 -1.31
N ARG A 11 -17.63 5.41 -2.61
CA ARG A 11 -17.72 4.13 -3.29
C ARG A 11 -16.41 3.84 -4.01
N TYR A 12 -15.93 2.62 -3.90
CA TYR A 12 -14.70 2.16 -4.52
C TYR A 12 -14.99 1.08 -5.57
N PRO A 13 -14.09 0.89 -6.55
CA PRO A 13 -14.13 -0.29 -7.42
C PRO A 13 -13.87 -1.57 -6.62
N ASP A 14 -13.91 -2.71 -7.30
CA ASP A 14 -13.46 -4.02 -6.79
C ASP A 14 -14.00 -4.36 -5.39
N PHE A 15 -15.31 -4.64 -5.33
CA PHE A 15 -16.04 -4.96 -4.09
C PHE A 15 -15.94 -3.86 -3.01
N ASN A 16 -15.88 -2.61 -3.44
CA ASN A 16 -15.77 -1.44 -2.58
C ASN A 16 -14.45 -1.43 -1.78
N SER A 17 -13.37 -1.94 -2.39
CA SER A 17 -12.04 -1.95 -1.81
C SER A 17 -11.22 -0.73 -2.20
N SER A 18 -10.57 -0.11 -1.21
CA SER A 18 -9.63 0.99 -1.46
C SER A 18 -8.16 0.56 -1.44
N PHE A 19 -7.90 -0.68 -1.03
CA PHE A 19 -6.56 -1.22 -0.86
C PHE A 19 -6.58 -2.72 -1.07
N GLU A 20 -5.62 -3.21 -1.83
CA GLU A 20 -5.48 -4.62 -2.13
C GLU A 20 -4.01 -5.02 -2.02
N VAL A 21 -3.79 -6.25 -1.57
CA VAL A 21 -2.46 -6.85 -1.45
C VAL A 21 -2.49 -8.24 -2.07
N TYR A 22 -1.44 -8.56 -2.80
CA TYR A 22 -1.18 -9.90 -3.32
C TYR A 22 0.28 -10.25 -3.03
N THR A 23 0.54 -11.51 -2.69
CA THR A 23 1.90 -12.01 -2.48
C THR A 23 2.01 -13.44 -2.98
N ASP A 24 3.15 -13.75 -3.58
CA ASP A 24 3.58 -15.12 -3.91
C ASP A 24 5.10 -15.26 -3.74
N ASP A 25 5.67 -16.35 -4.24
CA ASP A 25 7.10 -16.65 -4.20
C ASP A 25 7.95 -15.75 -5.11
N LYS A 26 7.33 -14.95 -5.98
CA LYS A 26 8.00 -14.14 -6.99
C LYS A 26 7.87 -12.65 -6.72
N MET A 27 6.76 -12.21 -6.14
CA MET A 27 6.48 -10.80 -5.96
C MET A 27 5.49 -10.49 -4.82
N LEU A 28 5.54 -9.23 -4.40
CA LEU A 28 4.57 -8.57 -3.56
C LEU A 28 3.95 -7.40 -4.34
N GLU A 29 2.62 -7.33 -4.40
CA GLU A 29 1.87 -6.20 -4.93
C GLU A 29 1.15 -5.48 -3.79
N ILE A 30 1.31 -4.16 -3.72
CA ILE A 30 0.62 -3.29 -2.77
C ILE A 30 -0.09 -2.19 -3.57
N LYS A 31 -1.41 -2.31 -3.73
CA LYS A 31 -2.23 -1.45 -4.59
C LYS A 31 -3.20 -0.61 -3.77
N THR A 32 -3.40 0.65 -4.15
CA THR A 32 -4.52 1.45 -3.65
C THR A 32 -5.36 1.95 -4.82
N LEU A 33 -6.66 2.10 -4.58
CA LEU A 33 -7.64 2.47 -5.59
C LEU A 33 -8.28 3.80 -5.20
N SER A 34 -8.45 4.70 -6.16
CA SER A 34 -9.24 5.90 -5.93
C SER A 34 -10.72 5.54 -5.77
N PRO A 35 -11.52 6.39 -5.12
CA PRO A 35 -12.96 6.31 -5.25
C PRO A 35 -13.42 6.39 -6.71
N LEU A 36 -14.65 5.95 -6.95
CA LEU A 36 -15.34 6.17 -8.22
C LEU A 36 -15.87 7.60 -8.27
N TYR A 37 -15.58 8.29 -9.38
CA TYR A 37 -16.05 9.64 -9.66
C TYR A 37 -16.77 9.67 -11.00
N ARG A 38 -17.84 10.47 -11.10
CA ARG A 38 -18.36 10.88 -12.40
C ARG A 38 -17.48 12.02 -12.92
N MET A 39 -17.10 11.92 -14.19
CA MET A 39 -16.17 12.85 -14.85
C MET A 39 -16.86 13.49 -16.05
N GLU A 40 -16.81 14.82 -16.13
CA GLU A 40 -17.22 15.60 -17.30
C GLU A 40 -16.01 15.89 -18.22
N PRO A 41 -16.24 16.29 -19.49
CA PRO A 41 -15.15 16.59 -20.40
C PRO A 41 -14.20 17.66 -19.85
N LYS A 42 -12.89 17.39 -19.94
CA LYS A 42 -11.78 18.24 -19.44
C LYS A 42 -11.57 18.24 -17.93
N GLU A 43 -12.33 17.47 -17.15
CA GLU A 43 -12.03 17.29 -15.73
C GLU A 43 -10.82 16.37 -15.51
N THR A 44 -10.21 16.46 -14.33
CA THR A 44 -9.12 15.57 -13.91
C THR A 44 -9.28 15.18 -12.45
N ILE A 45 -9.09 13.90 -12.15
CA ILE A 45 -8.96 13.39 -10.79
C ILE A 45 -7.50 13.05 -10.50
N ARG A 46 -7.11 13.16 -9.23
CA ARG A 46 -5.78 12.80 -8.77
C ARG A 46 -5.88 11.89 -7.57
N HIS A 47 -5.37 10.67 -7.74
CA HIS A 47 -5.12 9.73 -6.66
C HIS A 47 -3.65 9.85 -6.25
N VAL A 48 -3.37 9.98 -4.95
CA VAL A 48 -2.00 10.24 -4.46
C VAL A 48 -1.62 9.17 -3.47
N GLU A 49 -0.46 8.56 -3.73
CA GLU A 49 0.25 7.70 -2.80
C GLU A 49 1.57 8.35 -2.43
N ASN A 50 1.89 8.38 -1.14
CA ASN A 50 3.18 8.84 -0.66
C ASN A 50 3.99 7.63 -0.20
N TRP A 51 5.21 7.51 -0.74
CA TRP A 51 6.09 6.39 -0.47
C TRP A 51 7.40 6.90 0.14
N SER A 52 7.83 6.24 1.19
CA SER A 52 9.14 6.47 1.81
C SER A 52 9.89 5.14 1.85
N LEU A 53 11.11 5.14 1.33
CA LEU A 53 12.02 4.01 1.37
C LEU A 53 13.13 4.30 2.39
N SER A 54 13.30 3.39 3.33
CA SER A 54 14.34 3.48 4.37
C SER A 54 15.24 2.26 4.26
N LYS A 55 16.52 2.44 4.62
CA LYS A 55 17.44 1.31 4.76
C LYS A 55 16.97 0.47 5.95
N ALA A 56 16.95 -0.85 5.79
CA ALA A 56 16.73 -1.73 6.93
C ALA A 56 17.84 -1.49 7.98
N PRO A 57 17.49 -1.32 9.26
CA PRO A 57 18.48 -1.37 10.33
C PRO A 57 19.21 -2.72 10.29
N GLY A 58 20.46 -2.76 10.72
CA GLY A 58 21.19 -4.01 10.92
C GLY A 58 21.31 -4.96 9.71
N ALA A 59 21.71 -6.19 10.01
CA ALA A 59 21.69 -7.32 9.10
C ALA A 59 20.90 -8.44 9.81
N TYR A 60 19.69 -8.69 9.35
CA TYR A 60 18.77 -9.68 9.94
C TYR A 60 18.57 -10.85 8.99
N ASN A 61 18.36 -12.04 9.55
CA ASN A 61 17.96 -13.19 8.75
C ASN A 61 16.45 -13.14 8.47
N LEU A 62 16.05 -12.51 7.36
CA LEU A 62 14.64 -12.35 6.99
C LEU A 62 13.98 -13.65 6.49
N SER A 63 14.68 -14.79 6.54
CA SER A 63 14.11 -16.10 6.22
C SER A 63 13.51 -16.83 7.42
N THR A 64 13.59 -16.26 8.62
CA THR A 64 12.97 -16.79 9.84
C THR A 64 12.09 -15.74 10.50
N ASP A 65 11.03 -16.17 11.17
CA ASP A 65 10.11 -15.29 11.87
C ASP A 65 10.86 -14.46 12.94
N GLU A 66 11.79 -15.08 13.68
CA GLU A 66 12.58 -14.38 14.70
C GLU A 66 13.45 -13.27 14.12
N GLY A 67 13.95 -13.44 12.89
CA GLY A 67 14.77 -12.42 12.22
C GLY A 67 13.93 -11.26 11.69
N VAL A 68 12.70 -11.53 11.25
CA VAL A 68 11.73 -10.50 10.89
C VAL A 68 11.31 -9.70 12.13
N ASP A 69 10.98 -10.38 13.22
CA ASP A 69 10.61 -9.73 14.49
C ASP A 69 11.73 -8.83 15.02
N ALA A 70 12.97 -9.32 15.04
CA ALA A 70 14.13 -8.54 15.46
C ALA A 70 14.39 -7.30 14.59
N MET A 71 14.06 -7.36 13.29
CA MET A 71 14.13 -6.20 12.41
C MET A 71 13.02 -5.19 12.76
N LEU A 72 11.78 -5.66 12.94
CA LEU A 72 10.64 -4.80 13.27
C LEU A 72 10.82 -4.07 14.60
N ASP A 73 11.36 -4.74 15.62
CA ASP A 73 11.65 -4.15 16.93
C ASP A 73 12.72 -3.04 16.90
N SER A 74 13.50 -2.98 15.82
CA SER A 74 14.56 -1.99 15.63
C SER A 74 14.20 -0.80 14.75
N LEU A 75 12.98 -0.80 14.18
CA LEU A 75 12.41 0.30 13.39
C LEU A 75 11.80 1.38 14.28
#